data_AF-A0A395HHV7-F1
#
_entry.id   AF-A0A395HHV7-F1
#
_cell.length_a   1.000
_cell.length_b   1.000
_cell.length_c   1.000
_cell.angle_alpha   90.00
_cell.angle_beta   90.00
_cell.angle_gamma   90.00
#
_symmetry.space_group_name_H-M   'P 1'
#
loop_
_entity.id
_entity.type
_entity.pdbx_description
1 polymer ?
#
loop_
_entity_poly.entity_id
_entity_poly.type
_entity_poly.pdbx_seq_one_letter_code
_entity_poly.pdbx_strand_id
1 'polypeptide(L)'
;MSSPGSSGKDFTYSGSGTNSQGNHWCSRDYGTGSHSNGYGQGDAYHYSNRDGSYYYSNSDGSTYYNNGKGDSVYTPASEKK
;
A
#
# COMPACT_ATOMS: atom_id res chain seq x y z
N MET A 1 13.26 23.32 -11.20
CA MET A 1 13.65 22.03 -11.80
C MET A 1 13.16 20.95 -10.84
N SER A 2 11.93 20.46 -11.02
CA SER A 2 11.39 19.40 -10.18
C SER A 2 11.62 18.08 -10.90
N SER A 3 12.59 17.30 -10.44
CA SER A 3 12.80 15.93 -10.89
C SER A 3 11.64 15.06 -10.39
N PRO A 4 10.75 14.54 -11.24
CA PRO A 4 9.83 13.50 -10.81
C PRO A 4 10.63 12.19 -10.74
N GLY A 5 10.96 11.78 -9.53
CA GLY A 5 11.58 10.50 -9.28
C GLY A 5 10.65 9.34 -9.67
N SER A 6 11.25 8.39 -10.38
CA SER A 6 10.99 6.94 -10.27
C SER A 6 9.79 6.32 -11.01
N SER A 7 10.15 5.65 -12.10
CA SER A 7 10.00 4.18 -12.24
C SER A 7 8.60 3.56 -12.22
N GLY A 8 8.00 3.46 -13.41
CA GLY A 8 7.74 2.15 -14.03
C GLY A 8 6.62 1.24 -13.49
N LYS A 9 5.63 1.76 -12.77
CA LYS A 9 4.37 1.05 -12.51
C LYS A 9 3.23 2.05 -12.58
N ASP A 10 2.30 1.86 -13.52
CA ASP A 10 1.11 2.70 -13.70
C ASP A 10 0.16 2.50 -12.50
N PHE A 11 0.44 3.20 -11.39
CA PHE A 11 -0.52 3.36 -10.32
C PHE A 11 -0.95 4.80 -10.20
N THR A 12 -2.26 4.98 -10.25
CA THR A 12 -2.91 6.18 -9.79
C THR A 12 -2.98 6.17 -8.28
N TYR A 13 -2.95 7.37 -7.72
CA TYR A 13 -2.95 7.52 -6.28
C TYR A 13 -4.33 8.01 -5.88
N SER A 14 -5.14 7.11 -5.30
CA SER A 14 -6.54 7.37 -5.00
C SER A 14 -6.72 8.30 -3.80
N GLY A 15 -5.73 8.37 -2.90
CA GLY A 15 -5.76 9.31 -1.79
C GLY A 15 -4.55 9.22 -0.86
N SER A 16 -4.11 10.38 -0.33
CA SER A 16 -3.15 10.47 0.78
C SER A 16 -3.82 11.19 1.92
N GLY A 17 -3.26 10.96 3.11
CA GLY A 17 -3.27 12.00 4.11
C GLY A 17 -2.13 11.85 5.09
N THR A 18 -1.92 12.92 5.85
CA THR A 18 -1.10 12.88 7.06
C THR A 18 -1.99 13.32 8.21
N ASN A 19 -2.10 12.51 9.25
CA ASN A 19 -2.88 12.88 10.44
C ASN A 19 -2.05 13.81 11.36
N SER A 20 -2.68 14.42 12.36
CA SER A 20 -2.01 15.33 13.31
C SER A 20 -0.90 14.68 14.14
N GLN A 21 -0.80 13.35 14.14
CA GLN A 21 0.26 12.60 14.81
C GLN A 21 1.48 12.37 13.90
N GLY A 22 1.38 12.73 12.63
CA GLY A 22 2.42 12.56 11.61
C GLY A 22 2.38 11.21 10.91
N ASN A 23 1.31 10.42 11.09
CA ASN A 23 1.16 9.16 10.36
C ASN A 23 0.68 9.47 8.94
N HIS A 24 1.37 8.91 7.95
CA HIS A 24 1.08 9.06 6.54
C HIS A 24 0.35 7.82 6.04
N TRP A 25 -0.77 8.02 5.38
CA TRP A 25 -1.47 6.95 4.70
C TRP A 25 -1.57 7.27 3.22
N CYS A 26 -1.44 6.23 2.38
CA CYS A 26 -1.78 6.34 1.00
C CYS A 26 -2.43 5.12 0.39
N SER A 27 -3.49 5.39 -0.34
CA SER A 27 -4.21 4.44 -1.17
C SER A 27 -3.73 4.59 -2.60
N ARG A 28 -3.33 3.48 -3.22
CA ARG A 28 -2.84 3.39 -4.59
C ARG A 28 -3.78 2.47 -5.37
N ASP A 29 -4.30 2.98 -6.47
CA ASP A 29 -5.09 2.26 -7.45
C ASP A 29 -4.22 2.05 -8.69
N TYR A 30 -3.92 0.79 -9.02
CA TYR A 30 -3.09 0.42 -10.17
C TYR A 30 -3.83 0.51 -11.53
N GLY A 31 -4.77 1.44 -11.67
CA GLY A 31 -5.77 1.49 -12.73
C GLY A 31 -5.24 1.46 -14.18
N THR A 32 -5.62 0.43 -14.95
CA THR A 32 -6.60 0.48 -16.07
C THR A 32 -6.72 -0.89 -16.77
N GLY A 33 -7.90 -1.51 -16.68
CA GLY A 33 -8.29 -2.61 -17.57
C GLY A 33 -9.28 -3.62 -17.00
N SER A 34 -10.49 -3.20 -16.57
CA SER A 34 -11.62 -4.04 -16.07
C SER A 34 -11.32 -5.05 -14.94
N HIS A 35 -10.06 -5.18 -14.56
CA HIS A 35 -9.47 -6.21 -13.71
C HIS A 35 -8.13 -5.68 -13.23
N SER A 36 -8.04 -4.42 -12.80
CA SER A 36 -6.75 -3.82 -12.43
C SER A 36 -6.08 -4.50 -11.24
N ASN A 37 -6.69 -5.55 -10.66
CA ASN A 37 -6.00 -6.61 -9.94
C ASN A 37 -6.67 -8.01 -10.16
N GLY A 38 -7.49 -8.25 -11.18
CA GLY A 38 -8.29 -9.49 -11.26
C GLY A 38 -9.51 -9.47 -10.34
N TYR A 39 -10.49 -10.33 -10.63
CA TYR A 39 -11.78 -10.36 -9.94
C TYR A 39 -11.57 -10.71 -8.45
N GLY A 40 -11.82 -9.75 -7.56
CA GLY A 40 -11.70 -9.94 -6.10
C GLY A 40 -10.44 -9.38 -5.43
N GLN A 41 -9.60 -8.62 -6.13
CA GLN A 41 -8.39 -8.01 -5.57
C GLN A 41 -8.60 -6.49 -5.38
N GLY A 42 -8.41 -6.02 -4.14
CA GLY A 42 -8.71 -4.65 -3.70
C GLY A 42 -7.62 -3.62 -3.99
N ASP A 43 -7.83 -2.37 -3.60
CA ASP A 43 -6.81 -1.31 -3.72
C ASP A 43 -5.60 -1.60 -2.82
N ALA A 44 -4.40 -1.23 -3.28
CA ALA A 44 -3.23 -1.34 -2.43
C ALA A 44 -3.17 -0.18 -1.46
N TYR A 45 -2.93 -0.49 -0.19
CA TYR A 45 -2.89 0.49 0.88
C TYR A 45 -1.52 0.51 1.52
N HIS A 46 -1.00 1.70 1.78
CA HIS A 46 0.25 1.87 2.50
C HIS A 46 0.04 2.84 3.65
N TYR A 47 0.51 2.46 4.83
CA TYR A 47 0.37 3.24 6.05
C TYR A 47 1.71 3.28 6.75
N SER A 48 2.22 4.46 7.04
CA SER A 48 3.49 4.68 7.73
C SER A 48 3.24 5.51 8.97
N ASN A 49 3.66 4.99 10.12
CA ASN A 49 3.61 5.71 11.37
C ASN A 49 4.91 6.47 11.62
N ARG A 50 4.81 7.50 12.46
CA ARG A 50 5.96 8.32 12.83
C ARG A 50 7.01 7.57 13.66
N ASP A 51 6.61 6.51 14.37
CA ASP A 51 7.52 5.62 15.09
C ASP A 51 8.35 4.71 14.17
N GLY A 52 8.14 4.77 12.85
CA GLY A 52 8.87 3.99 11.86
C GLY A 52 8.19 2.66 11.52
N SER A 53 7.15 2.25 12.24
CA SER A 53 6.30 1.14 11.81
C SER A 53 5.56 1.50 10.52
N TYR A 54 5.38 0.51 9.66
CA TYR A 54 4.63 0.68 8.44
C TYR A 54 3.86 -0.58 8.09
N TYR A 55 2.81 -0.40 7.30
CA TYR A 55 1.88 -1.42 6.90
C TYR A 55 1.62 -1.29 5.40
N TYR A 56 1.58 -2.43 4.73
CA TYR A 56 1.22 -2.57 3.33
C TYR A 56 0.06 -3.56 3.26
N SER A 57 -1.03 -3.18 2.62
CA SER A 57 -2.01 -4.12 2.06
C SER A 57 -1.79 -4.15 0.58
N ASN A 58 -1.48 -5.33 0.05
CA ASN A 58 -1.42 -5.54 -1.37
C ASN A 58 -2.81 -5.88 -1.89
N SER A 59 -3.00 -5.66 -3.18
CA SER A 59 -4.25 -5.93 -3.86
C SER A 59 -4.63 -7.41 -3.87
N ASP A 60 -3.63 -8.30 -3.90
CA ASP A 60 -3.83 -9.74 -3.81
C ASP A 60 -4.46 -10.19 -2.46
N GLY A 61 -4.53 -9.28 -1.47
CA GLY A 61 -5.06 -9.54 -0.14
C GLY A 61 -3.98 -9.89 0.88
N SER A 62 -2.73 -10.09 0.46
CA SER A 62 -1.61 -10.17 1.38
C SER A 62 -1.36 -8.83 2.05
N THR A 63 -0.86 -8.92 3.27
CA THR A 63 -0.50 -7.75 4.05
C THR A 63 0.88 -7.93 4.64
N TYR A 64 1.58 -6.82 4.81
CA TYR A 64 2.91 -6.79 5.38
C TYR A 64 2.94 -5.69 6.43
N TYR A 65 3.24 -6.07 7.67
CA TYR A 65 3.36 -5.17 8.79
C TYR A 65 4.80 -5.16 9.29
N ASN A 66 5.39 -3.99 9.45
CA ASN A 66 6.69 -3.81 10.07
C ASN A 66 6.51 -2.93 11.31
N ASN A 67 7.09 -3.33 12.43
CA ASN A 67 6.92 -2.63 13.71
C ASN A 67 7.92 -1.47 13.93
N GLY A 68 8.77 -1.17 12.96
CA GLY A 68 9.81 -0.14 13.06
C GLY A 68 10.98 -0.49 13.98
N LYS A 69 10.97 -1.67 14.60
CA LYS A 69 11.95 -2.12 15.61
C LYS A 69 12.80 -3.31 15.15
N GLY A 70 12.61 -3.75 13.91
CA GLY A 70 13.34 -4.87 13.31
C GLY A 70 12.48 -6.12 13.08
N ASP A 71 11.22 -6.14 13.55
CA ASP A 71 10.31 -7.25 13.27
C ASP A 71 9.33 -6.89 12.15
N SER A 72 9.04 -7.88 11.32
CA SER A 72 8.00 -7.78 10.31
C SER A 72 7.19 -9.05 10.21
N VAL A 73 5.89 -8.87 10.00
CA VAL A 73 4.91 -9.92 9.81
C VAL A 73 4.40 -9.83 8.37
N TYR A 74 4.64 -10.87 7.60
CA TYR A 74 3.99 -11.06 6.32
C TYR A 74 2.79 -11.99 6.50
N THR A 75 1.61 -11.52 6.13
CA THR A 75 0.38 -12.31 6.14
C THR A 75 -0.03 -12.53 4.70
N PRO A 76 0.04 -13.77 4.18
CA PRO A 76 -0.41 -14.05 2.82
C PRO A 76 -1.92 -13.81 2.71
N ALA A 77 -2.38 -13.56 1.48
CA ALA A 77 -3.81 -13.50 1.18
C ALA A 77 -4.47 -14.80 1.65
N SER A 78 -5.56 -14.70 2.40
CA SER A 78 -6.34 -15.89 2.73
C SER A 78 -6.98 -16.40 1.43
N GLU A 79 -6.52 -17.53 0.91
CA GLU A 79 -7.22 -18.24 -0.16
C GLU A 79 -8.68 -18.44 0.29
N LYS A 80 -9.61 -17.73 -0.36
CA LYS A 80 -11.03 -18.04 -0.23
C LYS A 80 -11.24 -19.43 -0.86
N LYS A 81 -11.25 -20.46 -0.03
CA LYS A 81 -11.68 -21.81 -0.40
C LYS A 81 -13.19 -21.86 -0.63
#